data_AF-A0A382S9G3-F1
#
_entry.id   AF-A0A382S9G3-F1
#
_cell.length_a   1.000
_cell.length_b   1.000
_cell.length_c   1.000
_cell.angle_alpha   90.00
_cell.angle_beta   90.00
_cell.angle_gamma   90.00
#
_symmetry.space_group_name_H-M   'P 1'
#
loop_
_entity.id
_entity.type
_entity.pdbx_description
1 polymer ?
#
loop_
_entity_poly.entity_id
_entity_poly.type
_entity_poly.pdbx_seq_one_letter_code
_entity_poly.pdbx_strand_id
1 'polypeptide(L)'
;MIILFMFLGLLALVLINVPIAVALAVVASAAMVFAHGPDVLPNVALVMMDGATNFPLIAIPLFILAGAIMNSTGISRRLIAFASAI
;
A
#
# COMPACT_ATOMS: atom_id res chain seq x y z
N MET A 1 -13.74 -18.33 10.01
CA MET A 1 -14.02 -19.03 8.74
C MET A 1 -13.74 -18.14 7.52
N ILE A 2 -14.25 -16.90 7.49
CA ILE A 2 -14.01 -15.95 6.38
C ILE A 2 -12.51 -15.74 6.09
N ILE A 3 -11.69 -15.54 7.13
CA ILE A 3 -10.23 -15.35 6.98
C ILE A 3 -9.55 -16.53 6.27
N LEU A 4 -9.98 -17.76 6.56
CA LEU A 4 -9.44 -18.96 5.91
C LEU A 4 -9.80 -19.00 4.41
N PHE A 5 -11.06 -18.68 4.07
CA PHE A 5 -11.48 -18.59 2.67
C PHE A 5 -10.76 -17.46 1.93
N MET A 6 -10.51 -16.33 2.59
CA MET A 6 -9.72 -15.24 2.00
C MET A 6 -8.29 -15.68 1.72
N PHE A 7 -7.65 -16.37 2.67
CA PHE A 7 -6.29 -16.87 2.50
C PHE A 7 -6.19 -17.88 1.36
N LEU A 8 -7.10 -18.87 1.32
CA LEU A 8 -7.11 -19.88 0.25
C LEU A 8 -7.45 -19.27 -1.12
N GLY A 9 -8.39 -18.33 -1.19
CA GLY A 9 -8.74 -17.63 -2.43
C GLY A 9 -7.60 -16.78 -2.96
N LEU A 10 -6.88 -16.06 -2.09
CA LEU A 10 -5.69 -15.30 -2.45
C LEU A 10 -4.59 -16.23 -2.99
N LEU A 11 -4.32 -17.34 -2.27
CA LEU A 11 -3.31 -18.32 -2.67
C LEU A 11 -3.62 -18.88 -4.07
N ALA A 12 -4.87 -19.26 -4.33
CA ALA A 12 -5.29 -19.78 -5.62
C ALA A 12 -5.11 -18.77 -6.77
N LEU A 13 -5.47 -17.50 -6.55
CA LEU A 13 -5.31 -16.44 -7.56
C LEU A 13 -3.83 -16.14 -7.85
N VAL A 14 -2.99 -16.13 -6.82
CA VAL A 14 -1.54 -15.94 -6.97
C VAL A 14 -0.90 -17.11 -7.75
N LEU A 15 -1.33 -18.35 -7.51
CA LEU A 15 -0.84 -19.52 -8.25
C LEU A 15 -1.17 -19.47 -9.75
N ILE A 16 -2.23 -18.77 -10.14
CA ILE A 16 -2.63 -18.57 -11.54
C ILE A 16 -1.95 -17.30 -12.13
N ASN A 17 -0.94 -16.73 -11.45
CA ASN A 17 -0.22 -15.51 -11.86
C ASN A 17 -1.10 -14.25 -11.96
N VAL A 18 -2.21 -14.19 -11.21
CA VAL A 18 -2.98 -12.95 -11.12
C VAL A 18 -2.18 -11.91 -10.32
N PRO A 19 -2.12 -10.64 -10.77
CA PRO A 19 -1.46 -9.58 -10.00
C PRO A 19 -2.01 -9.50 -8.57
N ILE A 20 -1.12 -9.42 -7.59
CA ILE A 20 -1.48 -9.47 -6.16
C ILE A 20 -2.53 -8.42 -5.79
N ALA A 21 -2.43 -7.20 -6.35
CA ALA A 21 -3.39 -6.13 -6.12
C ALA A 21 -4.82 -6.51 -6.56
N VAL A 22 -4.95 -7.17 -7.72
CA VAL A 22 -6.24 -7.63 -8.24
C VAL A 22 -6.76 -8.79 -7.39
N ALA A 23 -5.88 -9.71 -7.00
CA ALA A 23 -6.25 -10.84 -6.16
C ALA A 23 -6.80 -10.39 -4.79
N LEU A 24 -6.14 -9.42 -4.14
CA LEU A 24 -6.61 -8.82 -2.89
C LEU A 24 -7.95 -8.11 -3.06
N ALA A 25 -8.15 -7.35 -4.14
CA ALA A 25 -9.40 -6.65 -4.41
C ALA A 25 -10.58 -7.63 -4.57
N VAL A 26 -10.40 -8.70 -5.34
CA VAL A 26 -11.43 -9.73 -5.57
C VAL A 26 -11.76 -10.49 -4.28
N VAL A 27 -10.75 -10.91 -3.54
CA VAL A 27 -10.95 -11.69 -2.30
C VAL A 27 -11.60 -10.84 -1.20
N ALA A 28 -11.18 -9.57 -1.05
CA ALA A 28 -11.74 -8.65 -0.06
C ALA A 28 -13.18 -8.25 -0.39
N SER A 29 -13.49 -7.95 -1.65
CA SER A 29 -14.85 -7.64 -2.09
C SER A 29 -15.78 -8.85 -1.94
N ALA A 30 -15.34 -10.05 -2.32
CA ALA A 30 -16.10 -11.27 -2.10
C ALA A 30 -16.39 -11.48 -0.61
N ALA A 31 -15.38 -11.34 0.27
CA ALA A 31 -15.54 -11.47 1.71
C ALA A 31 -16.53 -10.46 2.31
N MET A 32 -16.50 -9.20 1.83
CA MET A 32 -17.45 -8.17 2.27
C MET A 32 -18.89 -8.54 1.89
N VAL A 33 -19.11 -8.99 0.66
CA VAL A 33 -20.43 -9.43 0.18
C VAL A 33 -20.93 -10.65 0.95
N PHE A 34 -20.05 -11.64 1.22
CA PHE A 34 -20.41 -12.81 2.02
C PHE A 34 -20.77 -12.47 3.47
N ALA A 35 -20.16 -11.43 4.05
CA ALA A 35 -20.37 -11.07 5.44
C ALA A 35 -21.57 -10.13 5.65
N HIS A 36 -21.85 -9.22 4.71
CA HIS A 36 -22.81 -8.13 4.91
C HIS A 36 -23.84 -7.98 3.77
N GLY A 37 -23.81 -8.86 2.75
CA GLY A 37 -24.70 -8.79 1.59
C GLY A 37 -24.17 -7.91 0.45
N PRO A 38 -24.85 -7.88 -0.71
CA PRO A 38 -24.39 -7.15 -1.90
C PRO A 38 -24.45 -5.63 -1.76
N ASP A 39 -25.29 -5.11 -0.86
CA ASP A 39 -25.50 -3.66 -0.69
C ASP A 39 -24.26 -2.91 -0.16
N VAL A 40 -23.25 -3.64 0.35
CA VAL A 40 -21.98 -3.05 0.83
C VAL A 40 -20.93 -2.86 -0.27
N LEU A 41 -21.21 -3.24 -1.51
CA LEU A 41 -20.31 -3.04 -2.64
C LEU A 41 -19.82 -1.58 -2.80
N PRO A 42 -20.64 -0.54 -2.58
CA PRO A 42 -20.17 0.85 -2.59
C PRO A 42 -19.10 1.16 -1.52
N ASN A 43 -19.10 0.46 -0.38
CA ASN A 43 -18.10 0.66 0.68
C ASN A 43 -16.70 0.19 0.25
N VAL A 44 -16.59 -0.68 -0.75
CA VAL A 44 -15.29 -1.11 -1.30
C VAL A 44 -14.50 0.11 -1.78
N ALA A 45 -15.14 1.07 -2.45
CA ALA A 45 -14.48 2.29 -2.92
C ALA A 45 -13.99 3.17 -1.76
N LEU A 46 -14.77 3.26 -0.68
CA LEU A 46 -14.39 4.00 0.53
C LEU A 46 -13.17 3.35 1.20
N VAL A 47 -13.19 2.03 1.39
CA VAL A 47 -12.08 1.27 1.98
C VAL A 47 -10.82 1.36 1.12
N MET A 48 -10.96 1.34 -0.21
CA MET A 48 -9.83 1.54 -1.13
C MET A 48 -9.24 2.96 -1.02
N MET A 49 -10.08 3.99 -0.88
CA MET A 49 -9.64 5.38 -0.68
C MET A 49 -8.90 5.56 0.65
N ASP A 50 -9.44 5.02 1.75
CA ASP A 50 -8.76 5.03 3.06
C ASP A 50 -7.42 4.29 2.97
N GLY A 51 -7.39 3.17 2.23
CA GLY A 51 -6.18 2.43 1.92
C GLY A 51 -5.13 3.28 1.19
N ALA A 52 -5.53 4.03 0.16
CA ALA A 52 -4.64 4.84 -0.68
C ALA A 52 -4.14 6.12 0.01
N THR A 53 -4.95 6.70 0.89
CA THR A 53 -4.59 7.90 1.66
C THR A 53 -3.74 7.59 2.90
N ASN A 54 -3.38 6.32 3.12
CA ASN A 54 -2.50 5.93 4.21
C ASN A 54 -1.17 6.66 4.14
N PHE A 55 -0.84 7.33 5.25
CA PHE A 55 0.37 8.12 5.42
C PHE A 55 1.65 7.42 4.94
N PRO A 56 1.90 6.12 5.23
CA PRO A 56 3.10 5.44 4.74
C PRO A 56 3.25 5.39 3.22
N LEU A 57 2.14 5.19 2.47
CA LEU A 57 2.18 5.09 1.01
C LEU A 57 2.54 6.42 0.34
N ILE A 58 2.21 7.55 0.99
CA ILE A 58 2.57 8.89 0.55
C ILE A 58 3.96 9.28 1.07
N ALA A 59 4.29 8.89 2.29
CA ALA A 59 5.57 9.21 2.92
C ALA A 59 6.75 8.62 2.17
N ILE A 60 6.66 7.37 1.68
CA ILE A 60 7.76 6.71 0.96
C ILE A 60 8.20 7.51 -0.28
N PRO A 61 7.31 7.87 -1.23
CA PRO A 61 7.67 8.72 -2.37
C PRO A 61 8.26 10.08 -1.97
N LEU A 62 7.66 10.73 -0.97
CA LEU A 62 8.13 12.04 -0.51
C LEU A 62 9.51 11.97 0.13
N PHE A 63 9.81 10.93 0.92
CA PHE A 63 11.14 10.71 1.48
C PHE A 63 12.18 10.40 0.40
N ILE A 64 11.83 9.58 -0.60
CA ILE A 64 12.70 9.32 -1.75
C ILE A 64 13.00 10.62 -2.50
N LEU A 65 11.99 11.45 -2.75
CA LEU A 65 12.14 12.74 -3.41
C LEU A 65 13.01 13.70 -2.58
N ALA A 66 12.76 13.83 -1.28
CA ALA A 66 13.57 14.65 -0.39
C ALA A 66 15.03 14.19 -0.38
N GLY A 67 15.27 12.87 -0.33
CA GLY A 67 16.59 12.27 -0.46
C GLY A 67 17.29 12.63 -1.77
N ALA A 68 16.57 12.55 -2.89
CA ALA A 68 17.09 12.92 -4.21
C ALA A 68 17.46 14.41 -4.29
N ILE A 69 16.64 15.30 -3.72
CA ILE A 69 16.91 16.75 -3.65
C ILE A 69 18.15 17.03 -2.80
N MET A 70 18.26 16.41 -1.61
CA MET A 70 19.41 16.61 -0.73
C MET A 70 20.72 16.14 -1.37
N ASN A 71 20.66 15.05 -2.15
CA ASN A 71 21.80 14.54 -2.88
C ASN A 71 22.20 15.44 -4.07
N SER A 72 21.22 15.87 -4.88
CA SER A 72 21.49 16.70 -6.08
C SER A 72 21.97 18.10 -5.75
N THR A 73 21.48 18.69 -4.65
CA THR A 73 21.89 20.02 -4.18
C THR A 73 23.16 20.01 -3.34
N GLY A 74 23.72 18.83 -3.05
CA GLY A 74 24.90 18.66 -2.21
C GLY A 74 24.69 19.05 -0.73
N ILE A 75 23.44 19.25 -0.30
CA ILE A 75 23.08 19.57 1.09
C ILE A 75 23.59 18.48 2.03
N SER A 76 23.45 17.21 1.67
CA SER A 76 23.95 16.09 2.47
C SER A 76 25.45 16.23 2.76
N ARG A 77 26.25 16.60 1.74
CA ARG A 77 27.70 16.79 1.89
C ARG A 77 28.03 17.99 2.78
N ARG A 78 27.29 19.09 2.63
CA ARG A 78 27.46 20.32 3.43
C ARG A 78 27.13 20.08 4.90
N LEU A 79 26.07 19.30 5.19
CA LEU A 79 25.70 18.94 6.56
C LEU A 79 26.74 18.05 7.23
N ILE A 80 27.27 17.04 6.53
CA ILE A 80 28.34 16.19 7.04
C ILE A 80 29.60 17.03 7.32
N ALA A 81 30.01 17.86 6.37
CA ALA A 81 31.18 18.73 6.55
C ALA A 81 31.02 19.69 7.75
N PHE A 82 29.82 20.21 7.99
CA PHE A 82 29.52 21.03 9.16
C PHE A 82 29.58 20.23 10.47
N ALA A 83 28.96 19.05 10.51
CA ALA A 83 28.98 18.20 11.70
C ALA A 83 30.37 17.67 12.06
N SER A 84 31.23 17.45 11.07
CA SER A 84 32.63 17.02 11.25
C SER A 84 33.62 18.16 11.50
N ALA A 85 33.17 19.42 11.51
CA ALA A 85 34.03 20.59 11.75
C ALA A 85 34.23 20.90 13.25
N ILE A 86 33.59 20.14 14.13
CA ILE A 86 33.79 20.10 15.58
C ILE A 86 34.37 18.73 15.92
#